data_AF-A0A353CCJ2-F1
#
_entry.id   AF-A0A353CCJ2-F1
#
_cell.length_a   1.000
_cell.length_b   1.000
_cell.length_c   1.000
_cell.angle_alpha   90.00
_cell.angle_beta   90.00
_cell.angle_gamma   90.00
#
_symmetry.space_group_name_H-M   'P 1'
#
loop_
_entity.id
_entity.type
_entity.pdbx_description
1 polymer ?
#
loop_
_entity_poly.entity_id
_entity_poly.type
_entity_poly.pdbx_seq_one_letter_code
_entity_poly.pdbx_strand_id
1 'polypeptide(L)'
;MQAFEDVNKRTARLVSNIPLIKANLKPLSFMDVDQAAYVSALLGVYEKNDVSLIRDLYIWAYKRSSQRYTAVQQSLGEPNLLKLKYREPIREIVRSIILEKVAGEQVVQKIRDLIEKQNIPEADRSALFNLIETEIISLHDGNVARYRVRPSEFQEWKDQR
;
A
#
# COMPACT_ATOMS: atom_id res chain seq x y z
N MET A 1 30.90 -0.58 -11.53
CA MET A 1 30.38 -0.22 -12.87
C MET A 1 29.44 0.96 -12.74
N GLN A 2 29.58 1.99 -13.57
CA GLN A 2 28.62 3.10 -13.69
C GLN A 2 27.95 2.95 -15.05
N ALA A 3 26.80 2.27 -15.07
CA ALA A 3 26.15 1.84 -16.31
C ALA A 3 25.30 2.94 -16.97
N PHE A 4 24.96 3.98 -16.20
CA PHE A 4 24.14 5.11 -16.65
C PHE A 4 24.94 6.42 -16.65
N GLU A 5 24.51 7.40 -17.42
CA GLU A 5 25.12 8.74 -17.43
C GLU A 5 24.80 9.54 -16.15
N ASP A 6 23.56 9.45 -15.66
CA ASP A 6 23.13 9.93 -14.34
C ASP A 6 22.40 8.79 -13.58
N VAL A 7 21.80 9.04 -12.42
CA VAL A 7 20.93 8.15 -11.63
C VAL A 7 21.56 6.90 -11.01
N ASN A 8 22.81 6.53 -11.32
CA ASN A 8 23.46 5.32 -10.76
C ASN A 8 23.30 5.19 -9.23
N LYS A 9 23.48 6.30 -8.48
CA LYS A 9 23.36 6.31 -7.02
C LYS A 9 21.92 6.02 -6.55
N ARG A 10 20.93 6.60 -7.23
CA ARG A 10 19.50 6.39 -6.94
C ARG A 10 19.10 4.96 -7.28
N THR A 11 19.50 4.48 -8.46
CA THR A 11 19.26 3.11 -8.92
C THR A 11 19.88 2.09 -7.98
N ALA A 12 21.14 2.26 -7.56
CA ALA A 12 21.81 1.33 -6.65
C ALA A 12 21.09 1.22 -5.30
N ARG A 13 20.66 2.35 -4.71
CA ARG A 13 19.89 2.36 -3.45
C ARG A 13 18.51 1.71 -3.59
N LEU A 14 17.89 1.81 -4.76
CA LEU A 14 16.60 1.16 -5.03
C LEU A 14 16.78 -0.35 -5.24
N VAL A 15 17.77 -0.73 -6.05
CA VAL A 15 18.11 -2.13 -6.35
C VAL A 15 18.56 -2.89 -5.10
N SER A 16 19.19 -2.22 -4.13
CA SER A 16 19.57 -2.87 -2.87
C SER A 16 18.38 -3.41 -2.08
N ASN A 17 17.15 -2.96 -2.36
CA ASN A 17 15.93 -3.48 -1.75
C ASN A 17 15.38 -4.76 -2.41
N ILE A 18 15.80 -5.12 -3.62
CA ILE A 18 15.30 -6.30 -4.34
C ILE A 18 15.41 -7.60 -3.50
N PRO A 19 16.56 -7.95 -2.90
CA PRO A 19 16.66 -9.18 -2.11
C PRO A 19 15.77 -9.15 -0.86
N LEU A 20 15.61 -7.97 -0.22
CA LEU A 20 14.73 -7.81 0.94
C LEU A 20 13.27 -8.06 0.54
N ILE A 21 12.81 -7.45 -0.55
CA ILE A 21 11.44 -7.60 -1.04
C ILE A 21 11.16 -9.05 -1.44
N LYS A 22 12.09 -9.71 -2.15
CA LYS A 22 11.94 -11.13 -2.51
C LYS A 22 11.82 -12.04 -1.30
N ALA A 23 12.47 -11.69 -0.18
CA ALA A 23 12.39 -12.40 1.08
C ALA A 23 11.23 -11.92 1.99
N ASN A 24 10.32 -11.07 1.48
CA ASN A 24 9.23 -10.46 2.24
C ASN A 24 9.69 -9.70 3.50
N LEU A 25 10.87 -9.09 3.43
CA LEU A 25 11.44 -8.25 4.47
C LEU A 25 11.10 -6.78 4.24
N LYS A 26 11.12 -5.99 5.32
CA LYS A 26 10.88 -4.54 5.28
C LYS A 26 11.92 -3.88 4.38
N PRO A 27 11.55 -2.92 3.51
CA PRO A 27 12.54 -2.26 2.67
C PRO A 27 13.45 -1.36 3.49
N LEU A 28 14.73 -1.31 3.09
CA LEU A 28 15.73 -0.39 3.57
C LEU A 28 15.44 1.03 3.07
N SER A 29 15.64 2.00 3.97
CA SER A 29 15.68 3.43 3.68
C SER A 29 17.03 4.02 4.08
N PHE A 30 17.57 4.88 3.22
CA PHE A 30 18.80 5.64 3.50
C PHE A 30 18.53 7.01 4.15
N MET A 31 17.28 7.30 4.53
CA MET A 31 16.88 8.62 5.07
C MET A 31 17.66 9.04 6.33
N ASP A 32 17.99 8.07 7.19
CA ASP A 32 18.71 8.32 8.44
C ASP A 32 20.23 8.16 8.30
N VAL A 33 20.72 7.87 7.09
CA VAL A 33 22.14 7.63 6.86
C VAL A 33 22.85 8.96 6.65
N ASP A 34 23.86 9.21 7.48
CA ASP A 34 24.72 10.38 7.32
C ASP A 34 25.42 10.36 5.95
N GLN A 35 25.43 11.52 5.28
CA GLN A 35 25.95 11.64 3.92
C GLN A 35 27.48 11.42 3.89
N ALA A 36 28.21 11.93 4.89
CA ALA A 36 29.66 11.75 4.94
C ALA A 36 30.01 10.27 5.17
N ALA A 37 29.32 9.60 6.08
CA ALA A 37 29.48 8.16 6.31
C ALA A 37 29.20 7.34 5.02
N TYR A 38 28.15 7.69 4.27
CA TYR A 38 27.83 7.03 3.00
C TYR A 38 28.92 7.24 1.95
N VAL A 39 29.43 8.46 1.81
CA VAL A 39 30.51 8.77 0.86
C VAL A 39 31.79 8.03 1.24
N SER A 40 32.19 8.05 2.51
CA SER A 40 33.37 7.34 3.00
C SER A 40 33.28 5.83 2.78
N ALA A 41 32.13 5.23 3.05
CA ALA A 41 31.89 3.81 2.80
C ALA A 41 32.00 3.46 1.30
N LEU A 42 31.52 4.36 0.44
CA LEU A 42 31.60 4.19 -1.01
C LEU A 42 33.04 4.37 -1.55
N LEU A 43 33.81 5.30 -0.98
CA LEU A 43 35.24 5.45 -1.29
C LEU A 43 36.04 4.20 -0.89
N GLY A 44 35.72 3.57 0.24
CA GLY A 44 36.31 2.28 0.63
C GLY A 44 36.16 1.20 -0.46
N VAL A 45 34.97 1.13 -1.08
CA VAL A 45 34.73 0.22 -2.21
C VAL A 45 35.52 0.64 -3.45
N TYR A 46 35.48 1.91 -3.84
CA TYR A 46 36.09 2.37 -5.09
C TYR A 46 37.61 2.40 -5.06
N GLU A 47 38.21 2.80 -3.93
CA GLU A 47 39.65 3.05 -3.84
C GLU A 47 40.40 1.89 -3.19
N LYS A 48 39.75 1.16 -2.27
CA LYS A 48 40.38 0.09 -1.50
C LYS A 48 39.84 -1.29 -1.84
N ASN A 49 38.80 -1.38 -2.67
CA ASN A 49 38.06 -2.62 -2.94
C ASN A 49 37.59 -3.31 -1.63
N ASP A 50 37.34 -2.51 -0.59
CA ASP A 50 36.91 -2.99 0.73
C ASP A 50 35.43 -2.67 0.93
N VAL A 51 34.65 -3.72 1.15
CA VAL A 51 33.20 -3.64 1.33
C VAL A 51 32.78 -3.57 2.81
N SER A 52 33.73 -3.60 3.74
CA SER A 52 33.44 -3.68 5.18
C SER A 52 32.61 -2.50 5.66
N LEU A 53 33.01 -1.27 5.31
CA LEU A 53 32.29 -0.05 5.71
C LEU A 53 30.89 0.02 5.12
N ILE A 54 30.72 -0.30 3.82
CA ILE A 54 29.40 -0.25 3.18
C ILE A 54 28.48 -1.35 3.70
N ARG A 55 29.01 -2.53 4.04
CA ARG A 55 28.28 -3.61 4.69
C ARG A 55 27.76 -3.18 6.06
N ASP A 56 28.63 -2.60 6.88
CA ASP A 56 28.27 -2.20 8.24
C ASP A 56 27.24 -1.05 8.21
N LEU A 57 27.42 -0.10 7.29
CA LEU A 57 26.45 0.96 7.02
C LEU A 57 25.09 0.40 6.57
N TYR A 58 25.09 -0.59 5.67
CA TYR A 58 23.87 -1.24 5.19
C TYR A 58 23.11 -1.93 6.32
N ILE A 59 23.81 -2.70 7.17
CA ILE A 59 23.21 -3.39 8.32
C ILE A 59 22.65 -2.36 9.32
N TRP A 60 23.40 -1.30 9.60
CA TRP A 60 22.96 -0.23 10.50
C TRP A 60 21.68 0.44 9.98
N ALA A 61 21.67 0.83 8.72
CA ALA A 61 20.53 1.49 8.09
C ALA A 61 19.29 0.57 8.03
N TYR A 62 19.49 -0.74 7.82
CA TYR A 62 18.41 -1.71 7.81
C TYR A 62 17.78 -1.91 9.19
N LYS A 63 18.58 -1.97 10.25
CA LYS A 63 18.08 -2.05 11.64
C LYS A 63 17.17 -0.86 11.95
N ARG A 64 17.59 0.35 11.60
CA ARG A 64 16.80 1.57 11.82
C ARG A 64 15.52 1.61 10.98
N SER A 65 15.62 1.23 9.70
CA SER A 65 14.48 1.14 8.80
C SER A 65 13.44 0.14 9.33
N SER A 66 13.86 -1.04 9.77
CA SER A 66 12.94 -2.08 10.24
C SER A 66 12.20 -1.67 11.53
N GLN A 67 12.87 -0.97 12.46
CA GLN A 67 12.26 -0.38 13.65
C GLN A 67 11.19 0.66 13.29
N ARG A 68 11.50 1.58 12.37
CA ARG A 68 10.56 2.60 11.89
C ARG A 68 9.34 1.96 11.23
N TYR A 69 9.55 0.95 10.40
CA TYR A 69 8.46 0.18 9.79
C TYR A 69 7.59 -0.54 10.83
N THR A 70 8.17 -1.07 11.92
CA THR A 70 7.38 -1.65 13.03
C THR A 70 6.49 -0.59 13.68
N ALA A 71 7.05 0.57 14.01
CA ALA A 71 6.30 1.67 14.63
C ALA A 71 5.17 2.18 13.73
N VAL A 72 5.45 2.32 12.42
CA VAL A 72 4.45 2.70 11.42
C VAL A 72 3.36 1.63 11.30
N GLN A 73 3.71 0.35 11.22
CA GLN A 73 2.74 -0.75 11.17
C GLN A 73 1.85 -0.81 12.41
N GLN A 74 2.40 -0.58 13.61
CA GLN A 74 1.61 -0.49 14.85
C GLN A 74 0.61 0.67 14.81
N SER A 75 0.95 1.80 14.17
CA SER A 75 0.03 2.94 14.01
C SER A 75 -1.04 2.75 12.92
N LEU A 76 -0.79 1.89 11.93
CA LEU A 76 -1.69 1.61 10.80
C LEU A 76 -2.70 0.49 11.08
N GLY A 77 -2.57 -0.22 12.20
CA GLY A 77 -3.39 -1.39 12.55
C GLY A 77 -3.04 -2.64 11.74
N GLU A 78 -3.61 -3.79 12.12
CA GLU A 78 -3.45 -5.01 11.32
C GLU A 78 -4.16 -4.85 9.96
N PRO A 79 -3.55 -5.34 8.85
CA PRO A 79 -4.21 -5.30 7.56
C PRO A 79 -5.53 -6.08 7.67
N ASN A 80 -6.64 -5.43 7.32
CA ASN A 80 -7.95 -6.08 7.31
C ASN A 80 -7.91 -7.24 6.29
N LEU A 81 -7.77 -8.48 6.78
CA LEU A 81 -7.58 -9.68 5.97
C LEU A 81 -8.76 -9.92 5.02
N LEU A 82 -9.98 -9.59 5.45
CA LEU A 82 -11.17 -9.65 4.59
C LEU A 82 -11.06 -8.65 3.44
N LYS A 83 -10.58 -7.42 3.71
CA LYS A 83 -10.34 -6.41 2.67
C LYS A 83 -9.29 -6.87 1.66
N LEU A 84 -8.26 -7.59 2.11
CA LEU A 84 -7.23 -8.14 1.24
C LEU A 84 -7.76 -9.32 0.40
N LYS A 85 -8.48 -10.26 1.04
CA LYS A 85 -9.06 -11.45 0.42
C LYS A 85 -10.13 -11.11 -0.61
N TYR A 86 -10.98 -10.13 -0.32
CA TYR A 86 -12.13 -9.75 -1.13
C TYR A 86 -11.98 -8.38 -1.81
N ARG A 87 -10.73 -7.94 -2.07
CA ARG A 87 -10.47 -6.61 -2.64
C ARG A 87 -11.25 -6.34 -3.94
N GLU A 88 -11.36 -7.32 -4.83
CA GLU A 88 -12.04 -7.16 -6.12
C GLU A 88 -13.56 -7.11 -5.93
N PRO A 89 -14.21 -8.05 -5.20
CA PRO A 89 -15.62 -7.94 -4.85
C PRO A 89 -15.98 -6.63 -4.16
N ILE A 90 -15.20 -6.18 -3.15
CA ILE A 90 -15.44 -4.91 -2.47
C ILE A 90 -15.39 -3.75 -3.47
N ARG A 91 -14.38 -3.76 -4.36
CA ARG A 91 -14.22 -2.72 -5.37
C ARG A 91 -15.42 -2.65 -6.31
N GLU A 92 -15.88 -3.80 -6.78
CA GLU A 92 -17.01 -3.92 -7.70
C GLU A 92 -18.32 -3.51 -7.05
N ILE A 93 -18.59 -3.97 -5.83
CA ILE A 93 -19.83 -3.65 -5.11
C ILE A 93 -19.94 -2.13 -4.86
N VAL A 94 -18.89 -1.52 -4.32
CA VAL A 94 -18.87 -0.07 -4.06
C VAL A 94 -19.00 0.72 -5.37
N ARG A 95 -18.30 0.29 -6.43
CA ARG A 95 -18.40 0.91 -7.76
C ARG A 95 -19.82 0.84 -8.30
N SER A 96 -20.47 -0.32 -8.25
CA SER A 96 -21.84 -0.50 -8.76
C SER A 96 -22.83 0.37 -8.01
N ILE A 97 -22.69 0.51 -6.69
CA ILE A 97 -23.56 1.37 -5.88
C ILE A 97 -23.47 2.83 -6.32
N ILE A 98 -22.25 3.31 -6.58
CA ILE A 98 -22.04 4.70 -7.04
C ILE A 98 -22.55 4.89 -8.47
N LEU A 99 -22.21 3.98 -9.40
CA LEU A 99 -22.57 4.11 -10.82
C LEU A 99 -24.06 3.91 -11.09
N GLU A 100 -24.72 3.02 -10.36
CA GLU A 100 -26.18 2.79 -10.45
C GLU A 100 -26.98 3.83 -9.66
N LYS A 101 -26.29 4.77 -9.00
CA LYS A 101 -26.85 5.85 -8.20
C LYS A 101 -27.89 5.37 -7.18
N VAL A 102 -27.54 4.31 -6.44
CA VAL A 102 -28.47 3.68 -5.50
C VAL A 102 -28.79 4.65 -4.36
N ALA A 103 -30.08 4.91 -4.15
CA ALA A 103 -30.58 5.77 -3.08
C ALA A 103 -30.26 5.18 -1.69
N GLY A 104 -30.03 6.04 -0.70
CA GLY A 104 -29.53 5.64 0.63
C GLY A 104 -30.30 4.51 1.30
N GLU A 105 -31.64 4.52 1.20
CA GLU A 105 -32.52 3.48 1.77
C GLU A 105 -32.36 2.10 1.11
N GLN A 106 -31.95 2.07 -0.17
CA GLN A 106 -31.79 0.85 -0.96
C GLN A 106 -30.36 0.29 -0.95
N VAL A 107 -29.38 1.07 -0.47
CA VAL A 107 -27.97 0.68 -0.45
C VAL A 107 -27.77 -0.62 0.34
N VAL A 108 -28.38 -0.73 1.53
CA VAL A 108 -28.25 -1.93 2.38
C VAL A 108 -28.73 -3.19 1.66
N GLN A 109 -29.91 -3.14 1.04
CA GLN A 109 -30.45 -4.28 0.31
C GLN A 109 -29.59 -4.61 -0.91
N LYS A 110 -29.14 -3.60 -1.64
CA LYS A 110 -28.28 -3.78 -2.81
C LYS A 110 -26.94 -4.43 -2.47
N ILE A 111 -26.31 -4.07 -1.35
CA ILE A 111 -25.06 -4.71 -0.90
C ILE A 111 -25.30 -6.20 -0.66
N ARG A 112 -26.39 -6.56 0.03
CA ARG A 112 -26.72 -7.98 0.30
C ARG A 112 -26.90 -8.76 -0.99
N ASP A 113 -27.70 -8.24 -1.92
CA ASP A 113 -27.95 -8.89 -3.22
C ASP A 113 -26.65 -9.07 -4.02
N LEU A 114 -25.74 -8.09 -3.99
CA LEU A 114 -24.46 -8.18 -4.70
C LEU A 114 -23.47 -9.13 -4.02
N ILE A 115 -23.48 -9.25 -2.69
CA ILE A 115 -22.68 -10.24 -1.95
C ILE A 115 -23.18 -11.65 -2.26
N GLU A 116 -24.50 -11.87 -2.31
CA GLU A 116 -25.09 -13.18 -2.60
C GLU A 116 -24.79 -13.66 -4.03
N LYS A 117 -24.71 -12.73 -4.98
CA LYS A 117 -24.31 -13.03 -6.37
C LYS A 117 -22.82 -13.39 -6.51
N GLN A 118 -22.02 -13.11 -5.50
CA GLN A 118 -20.60 -13.44 -5.49
C GLN A 118 -20.36 -14.80 -4.83
N ASN A 119 -19.33 -15.52 -5.26
CA ASN A 119 -18.98 -16.85 -4.72
C ASN A 119 -18.24 -16.72 -3.36
N ILE A 120 -18.90 -16.14 -2.37
CA ILE A 120 -18.35 -15.82 -1.05
C ILE A 120 -18.93 -16.81 -0.01
N PRO A 121 -18.08 -17.50 0.77
CA PRO A 121 -18.51 -18.37 1.85
C PRO A 121 -19.42 -17.64 2.84
N GLU A 122 -20.45 -18.33 3.32
CA GLU A 122 -21.46 -17.75 4.22
C GLU A 122 -20.86 -17.17 5.50
N ALA A 123 -19.82 -17.81 6.03
CA ALA A 123 -19.07 -17.36 7.21
C ALA A 123 -18.45 -15.95 7.04
N ASP A 124 -18.11 -15.56 5.82
CA ASP A 124 -17.44 -14.27 5.54
C ASP A 124 -18.44 -13.16 5.12
N ARG A 125 -19.70 -13.51 4.81
CA ARG A 125 -20.69 -12.57 4.24
C ARG A 125 -21.08 -11.44 5.19
N SER A 126 -21.34 -11.75 6.46
CA SER A 126 -21.76 -10.76 7.46
C SER A 126 -20.64 -9.75 7.75
N ALA A 127 -19.41 -10.24 7.91
CA ALA A 127 -18.25 -9.39 8.14
C ALA A 127 -17.93 -8.54 6.91
N LEU A 128 -18.09 -9.08 5.70
CA LEU A 128 -17.91 -8.33 4.45
C LEU A 128 -18.99 -7.26 4.26
N PHE A 129 -20.25 -7.54 4.61
CA PHE A 129 -21.33 -6.56 4.58
C PHE A 129 -20.99 -5.34 5.44
N ASN A 130 -20.64 -5.56 6.71
CA ASN A 130 -20.28 -4.48 7.64
C ASN A 130 -19.08 -3.66 7.14
N LEU A 131 -18.10 -4.34 6.53
CA LEU A 131 -16.94 -3.69 5.92
C LEU A 131 -17.37 -2.77 4.77
N ILE A 132 -18.16 -3.28 3.82
CA ILE A 132 -18.60 -2.50 2.65
C ILE A 132 -19.48 -1.31 3.09
N GLU A 133 -20.36 -1.51 4.06
CA GLU A 133 -21.18 -0.45 4.65
C GLU A 133 -20.31 0.67 5.23
N THR A 134 -19.28 0.31 6.02
CA THR A 134 -18.32 1.27 6.57
C THR A 134 -17.55 2.01 5.47
N GLU A 135 -17.15 1.32 4.40
CA GLU A 135 -16.46 1.92 3.26
C GLU A 135 -17.36 2.93 2.53
N ILE A 136 -18.65 2.62 2.32
CA ILE A 136 -19.61 3.53 1.67
C ILE A 136 -19.87 4.78 2.52
N ILE A 137 -20.01 4.62 3.84
CA ILE A 137 -20.18 5.75 4.76
C ILE A 137 -18.95 6.65 4.75
N SER A 138 -17.76 6.07 4.64
CA SER A 138 -16.49 6.81 4.63
C SER A 138 -16.07 7.32 3.24
N LEU A 139 -16.90 7.21 2.20
CA LEU A 139 -16.57 7.72 0.87
C LEU A 139 -16.42 9.24 0.85
N HIS A 140 -15.33 9.72 0.28
CA HIS A 140 -15.06 11.13 0.02
C HIS A 140 -14.15 11.28 -1.21
N ASP A 141 -13.99 12.50 -1.72
CA ASP A 141 -13.24 12.77 -2.96
C ASP A 141 -11.79 12.24 -2.96
N GLY A 142 -11.20 12.03 -1.78
CA GLY A 142 -9.84 11.51 -1.60
C GLY A 142 -9.70 9.99 -1.64
N ASN A 143 -10.79 9.23 -1.51
CA ASN A 143 -10.73 7.76 -1.50
C ASN A 143 -11.51 7.07 -2.65
N VAL A 144 -12.39 7.79 -3.35
CA VAL A 144 -13.23 7.25 -4.44
C VAL A 144 -12.43 6.69 -5.61
N ALA A 145 -11.24 7.24 -5.88
CA ALA A 145 -10.33 6.74 -6.92
C ALA A 145 -9.93 5.27 -6.71
N ARG A 146 -9.94 4.77 -5.47
CA ARG A 146 -9.65 3.36 -5.14
C ARG A 146 -10.66 2.39 -5.75
N TYR A 147 -11.90 2.84 -5.94
CA TYR A 147 -12.98 2.05 -6.53
C TYR A 147 -13.08 2.22 -8.05
N ARG A 148 -12.07 2.86 -8.67
CA ARG A 148 -12.03 3.20 -10.11
C ARG A 148 -13.19 4.08 -10.57
N VAL A 149 -13.72 4.89 -9.66
CA VAL A 149 -14.81 5.85 -9.93
C VAL A 149 -14.19 7.22 -10.23
N ARG A 150 -14.72 7.91 -11.24
CA ARG A 150 -14.31 9.28 -11.59
C ARG A 150 -14.93 10.27 -10.60
N PRO A 151 -14.27 11.40 -10.30
CA PRO A 151 -14.83 12.43 -9.44
C PRO A 151 -16.23 12.90 -9.88
N SER A 152 -16.47 13.03 -11.19
CA SER A 152 -17.79 13.42 -11.72
C SER A 152 -18.89 12.39 -11.41
N GLU A 153 -18.60 11.09 -11.57
CA GLU A 153 -19.54 10.00 -11.26
C GLU A 153 -19.89 9.98 -9.77
N PHE A 154 -18.91 10.27 -8.91
CA PHE A 154 -19.13 10.35 -7.47
C PHE A 154 -19.98 11.55 -7.07
N GLN A 155 -19.75 12.73 -7.67
CA GLN A 155 -20.57 13.92 -7.40
C GLN A 155 -22.01 13.69 -7.85
N GLU A 156 -22.23 13.10 -9.03
CA GLU A 156 -23.58 12.76 -9.49
C GLU A 156 -24.34 11.82 -8.55
N TRP A 157 -23.65 10.89 -7.88
CA TRP A 157 -24.26 10.03 -6.86
C TRP A 157 -24.54 10.81 -5.57
N LYS A 158 -23.61 11.68 -5.17
CA LYS A 158 -23.74 12.50 -3.95
C LYS A 158 -24.91 13.49 -4.05
N ASP A 159 -25.16 14.04 -5.23
CA ASP A 159 -26.28 14.97 -5.47
C ASP A 159 -27.65 14.28 -5.42
N GLN A 160 -27.70 12.95 -5.49
CA GLN A 160 -28.92 12.14 -5.39
C GLN A 160 -29.12 11.49 -4.01
N ARG A 161 -28.19 11.71 -3.09
CA ARG A 161 -28.16 11.08 -1.77
C ARG A 161 -28.93 11.87 -0.71
#